data_AF-A0A073JUM2-F1
#
_entry.id   AF-A0A073JUM2-F1
#
_cell.length_a   1.000
_cell.length_b   1.000
_cell.length_c   1.000
_cell.angle_alpha   90.00
_cell.angle_beta   90.00
_cell.angle_gamma   90.00
#
_symmetry.space_group_name_H-M   'P 1'
#
loop_
_entity.id
_entity.type
_entity.pdbx_description
1 polymer ?
#
loop_
_entity_poly.entity_id
_entity_poly.type
_entity_poly.pdbx_seq_one_letter_code
_entity_poly.pdbx_strand_id
1 'polypeptide(L)'
;MVRQPGRVKGLCYDYKQAFLQDLESYRITDGEFLEPYDEQIYNLIHEMVPLRNNYIEFLEQLCGNETLFDIKIITSLLEALHAFSGPLGRSGPAQFEHYRYFIHEIFLYTTAILISRQMYNKLNEICKHRYFVKNIQYYELVDGSYGMFYFYLQSLVETRNNRLSLKRVSVQADLIKDLSSSSRYSWDSLMEADFVLYYIQDIQNLEGKKQGRGGYWYPVTSAYVQFSYPTISLLQRLKSKAHFDDIKSLFSIKDVEHLQRIMQLSLEQGRVSGVPSLAHMLPNEIAVY
;
A
#
# COMPACT_ATOMS: atom_id res chain seq x y z
N MET A 1 -20.39 21.47 20.14
CA MET A 1 -20.95 20.10 20.10
C MET A 1 -19.94 19.17 20.76
N VAL A 2 -20.19 18.72 21.99
CA VAL A 2 -19.26 17.87 22.77
C VAL A 2 -19.26 16.48 22.12
N ARG A 3 -18.24 16.19 21.31
CA ARG A 3 -18.06 14.85 20.71
C ARG A 3 -17.33 13.98 21.73
N GLN A 4 -17.96 12.89 22.16
CA GLN A 4 -17.39 11.97 23.15
C GLN A 4 -16.42 10.98 22.47
N PRO A 5 -15.10 11.03 22.78
CA PRO A 5 -14.10 10.16 22.12
C PRO A 5 -14.38 8.66 22.28
N GLY A 6 -15.03 8.25 23.39
CA GLY A 6 -15.43 6.86 23.62
C GLY A 6 -16.45 6.33 22.60
N ARG A 7 -17.36 7.18 22.12
CA ARG A 7 -18.37 6.79 21.12
C ARG A 7 -17.74 6.50 19.76
N VAL A 8 -16.71 7.25 19.38
CA VAL A 8 -15.99 7.05 18.12
C VAL A 8 -15.25 5.72 18.13
N LYS A 9 -14.60 5.37 19.25
CA LYS A 9 -13.94 4.06 19.39
C LYS A 9 -14.90 2.89 19.28
N GLY A 10 -16.08 2.99 19.91
CA GLY A 10 -17.15 1.98 19.77
C GLY A 10 -17.57 1.81 18.31
N LEU A 11 -17.88 2.90 17.61
CA LEU A 11 -18.26 2.86 16.20
C LEU A 11 -17.17 2.28 15.28
N CYS A 12 -15.90 2.58 15.56
CA CYS A 12 -14.79 2.02 14.78
C CYS A 12 -14.60 0.51 15.04
N TYR A 13 -14.87 0.06 16.26
CA TYR A 13 -14.89 -1.36 16.58
C TYR A 13 -16.03 -2.07 15.84
N ASP A 14 -17.25 -1.53 15.90
CA ASP A 14 -18.43 -2.08 15.23
C ASP A 14 -18.21 -2.12 13.71
N TYR A 15 -17.69 -1.03 13.13
CA TYR A 15 -17.29 -0.95 11.72
C TYR A 15 -16.29 -2.06 11.37
N LYS A 16 -15.21 -2.21 12.15
CA LYS A 16 -14.20 -3.24 11.92
C LYS A 16 -14.83 -4.64 11.92
N GLN A 17 -15.72 -4.95 12.87
CA GLN A 17 -16.38 -6.26 12.91
C GLN A 17 -17.26 -6.49 11.68
N ALA A 18 -18.10 -5.51 11.31
CA ALA A 18 -18.96 -5.60 10.13
C ALA A 18 -18.12 -5.76 8.85
N PHE A 19 -17.06 -4.97 8.69
CA PHE A 19 -16.17 -5.02 7.53
C PHE A 19 -15.50 -6.39 7.36
N LEU A 20 -15.02 -6.98 8.46
CA LEU A 20 -14.41 -8.31 8.42
C LEU A 20 -15.45 -9.42 8.18
N GLN A 21 -16.67 -9.24 8.66
CA GLN A 21 -17.78 -10.16 8.40
C GLN A 21 -18.21 -10.12 6.94
N ASP A 22 -18.31 -8.94 6.34
CA ASP A 22 -18.59 -8.78 4.90
C ASP A 22 -17.45 -9.39 4.06
N LEU A 23 -16.20 -9.20 4.49
CA LEU A 23 -15.04 -9.79 3.82
C LEU A 23 -15.10 -11.34 3.81
N GLU A 24 -15.60 -11.97 4.87
CA GLU A 24 -15.76 -13.43 4.98
C GLU A 24 -16.66 -14.01 3.87
N SER A 25 -17.61 -13.23 3.34
CA SER A 25 -18.52 -13.66 2.28
C SER A 25 -17.83 -13.95 0.94
N TYR A 26 -16.59 -13.49 0.75
CA TYR A 26 -15.81 -13.72 -0.47
C TYR A 26 -14.92 -14.97 -0.37
N ARG A 27 -15.02 -15.76 0.71
CA ARG A 27 -14.17 -16.94 0.91
C ARG A 27 -14.50 -18.01 -0.13
N ILE A 28 -13.48 -18.43 -0.87
CA ILE A 28 -13.54 -19.62 -1.72
C ILE A 28 -13.56 -20.85 -0.82
N THR A 29 -14.62 -21.66 -0.87
CA THR A 29 -14.71 -22.89 -0.08
C THR A 29 -14.09 -24.09 -0.80
N ASP A 30 -13.79 -25.14 -0.03
CA ASP A 30 -13.18 -26.36 -0.56
C ASP A 30 -14.08 -27.01 -1.63
N GLY A 31 -13.53 -27.23 -2.83
CA GLY A 31 -14.25 -27.78 -3.98
C GLY A 31 -14.82 -26.73 -4.93
N GLU A 32 -14.83 -25.45 -4.58
CA GLU A 32 -15.25 -24.35 -5.46
C GLU A 32 -14.10 -23.75 -6.28
N PHE A 33 -12.86 -24.07 -5.93
CA PHE A 33 -11.66 -23.59 -6.63
C PHE A 33 -11.40 -24.45 -7.88
N LEU A 34 -12.11 -24.16 -8.96
CA LEU A 34 -12.12 -24.93 -10.21
C LEU A 34 -11.43 -24.18 -11.35
N GLU A 35 -10.87 -24.93 -12.31
CA GLU A 35 -10.29 -24.34 -13.52
C GLU A 35 -11.34 -23.72 -14.46
N PRO A 36 -11.10 -22.55 -15.07
CA PRO A 36 -9.92 -21.69 -14.88
C PRO A 36 -10.02 -20.85 -13.60
N TYR A 37 -9.24 -21.20 -12.57
CA TYR A 37 -9.39 -20.60 -11.23
C TYR A 37 -9.02 -19.12 -11.20
N ASP A 38 -8.21 -18.66 -12.16
CA ASP A 38 -7.84 -17.27 -12.27
C ASP A 38 -9.01 -16.36 -12.69
N GLU A 39 -10.04 -16.89 -13.38
CA GLU A 39 -11.27 -16.14 -13.65
C GLU A 39 -12.07 -15.91 -12.36
N GLN A 40 -12.15 -16.92 -11.50
CA GLN A 40 -12.84 -16.79 -10.21
C GLN A 40 -12.16 -15.73 -9.33
N ILE A 41 -10.82 -15.76 -9.25
CA ILE A 41 -10.03 -14.75 -8.52
C ILE A 41 -10.25 -13.36 -9.12
N TYR A 42 -10.20 -13.23 -10.45
CA TYR A 42 -10.43 -11.97 -11.14
C TYR A 42 -11.83 -11.41 -10.84
N ASN A 43 -12.87 -12.24 -10.88
CA ASN A 43 -14.25 -11.84 -10.61
C ASN A 43 -14.43 -11.40 -9.15
N LEU A 44 -13.90 -12.15 -8.18
CA LEU A 44 -13.97 -11.78 -6.77
C LEU A 44 -13.30 -10.41 -6.50
N ILE A 45 -12.20 -10.09 -7.20
CA ILE A 45 -11.57 -8.76 -7.11
C ILE A 45 -12.55 -7.65 -7.54
N HIS A 46 -13.29 -7.86 -8.63
CA HIS A 46 -14.32 -6.91 -9.09
C HIS A 46 -15.51 -6.84 -8.12
N GLU A 47 -15.91 -7.96 -7.53
CA GLU A 47 -17.03 -8.01 -6.58
C GLU A 47 -16.72 -7.31 -5.26
N MET A 48 -15.46 -7.27 -4.82
CA MET A 48 -15.04 -6.57 -3.59
C MET A 48 -14.94 -5.04 -3.73
N VAL A 49 -15.15 -4.49 -4.92
CA VAL A 49 -15.12 -3.03 -5.21
C VAL A 49 -16.00 -2.21 -4.24
N PRO A 50 -17.26 -2.58 -3.96
CA PRO A 50 -18.10 -1.85 -3.01
C PRO A 50 -17.55 -1.87 -1.58
N LEU A 51 -16.98 -3.00 -1.14
CA LEU A 51 -16.36 -3.12 0.19
C LEU A 51 -15.12 -2.21 0.29
N ARG A 52 -14.28 -2.18 -0.75
CA ARG A 52 -13.14 -1.25 -0.84
C ARG A 52 -13.58 0.22 -0.83
N ASN A 53 -14.68 0.56 -1.50
CA ASN A 53 -15.24 1.92 -1.46
C ASN A 53 -15.79 2.29 -0.09
N ASN A 54 -16.44 1.35 0.61
CA ASN A 54 -16.89 1.53 1.98
C ASN A 54 -15.71 1.82 2.94
N TYR A 55 -14.58 1.13 2.76
CA TYR A 55 -13.34 1.43 3.49
C TYR A 55 -12.82 2.84 3.23
N ILE A 56 -12.81 3.27 1.97
CA ILE A 56 -12.37 4.62 1.60
C ILE A 56 -13.23 5.65 2.34
N GLU A 57 -14.56 5.52 2.31
CA GLU A 57 -15.47 6.44 2.98
C GLU A 57 -15.24 6.47 4.51
N PHE A 58 -15.07 5.30 5.12
CA PHE A 58 -14.75 5.20 6.55
C PHE A 58 -13.45 5.93 6.88
N LEU A 59 -12.38 5.71 6.11
CA LEU A 59 -11.10 6.35 6.37
C LEU A 59 -11.18 7.86 6.15
N GLU A 60 -11.91 8.33 5.14
CA GLU A 60 -12.13 9.76 4.91
C GLU A 60 -12.86 10.43 6.08
N GLN A 61 -13.84 9.75 6.69
CA GLN A 61 -14.52 10.26 7.88
C GLN A 61 -13.57 10.38 9.08
N LEU A 62 -12.66 9.42 9.27
CA LEU A 62 -11.62 9.50 10.30
C LEU A 62 -10.65 10.65 10.05
N CYS A 63 -10.25 10.86 8.80
CA CYS A 63 -9.37 11.97 8.39
C CYS A 63 -10.06 13.34 8.49
N GLY A 64 -11.39 13.40 8.55
CA GLY A 64 -12.15 14.65 8.68
C GLY A 64 -11.85 15.45 9.96
N ASN A 65 -11.26 14.81 10.97
CA ASN A 65 -10.70 15.49 12.14
C ASN A 65 -9.54 14.65 12.69
N GLU A 66 -8.33 15.22 12.68
CA GLU A 66 -7.10 14.52 13.10
C GLU A 66 -7.18 13.93 14.52
N THR A 67 -7.97 14.52 15.43
CA THR A 67 -8.17 14.00 16.80
C THR A 67 -8.97 12.69 16.85
N LEU A 68 -9.70 12.37 15.79
CA LEU A 68 -10.43 11.10 15.62
C LEU A 68 -9.55 10.00 15.04
N PHE A 69 -8.44 10.38 14.39
CA PHE A 69 -7.54 9.45 13.73
C PHE A 69 -6.60 8.78 14.74
N ASP A 70 -7.08 7.73 15.38
CA ASP A 70 -6.26 6.83 16.19
C ASP A 70 -5.63 5.78 15.27
N ILE A 71 -4.31 5.84 15.13
CA ILE A 71 -3.53 4.92 14.28
C ILE A 71 -3.78 3.46 14.64
N LYS A 72 -4.07 3.15 15.93
CA LYS A 72 -4.35 1.78 16.36
C LYS A 72 -5.62 1.20 15.74
N ILE A 73 -6.58 2.04 15.37
CA ILE A 73 -7.78 1.60 14.64
C ILE A 73 -7.36 1.04 13.28
N ILE A 74 -6.52 1.78 12.56
CA ILE A 74 -6.05 1.41 11.22
C ILE A 74 -5.09 0.22 11.28
N THR A 75 -4.08 0.25 12.15
CA THR A 75 -3.09 -0.84 12.22
C THR A 75 -3.73 -2.14 12.65
N SER A 76 -4.63 -2.12 13.64
CA SER A 76 -5.33 -3.34 14.06
C SER A 76 -6.30 -3.89 13.00
N LEU A 77 -6.86 -3.02 12.15
CA LEU A 77 -7.67 -3.44 11.01
C LEU A 77 -6.77 -4.12 9.96
N LEU A 78 -5.65 -3.51 9.59
CA LEU A 78 -4.69 -4.08 8.64
C LEU A 78 -4.14 -5.44 9.11
N GLU A 79 -3.82 -5.58 10.40
CA GLU A 79 -3.42 -6.87 11.00
C GLU A 79 -4.53 -7.92 10.91
N ALA A 80 -5.79 -7.52 11.14
CA ALA A 80 -6.93 -8.41 11.02
C ALA A 80 -7.20 -8.81 9.56
N LEU A 81 -7.04 -7.90 8.61
CA LEU A 81 -7.18 -8.18 7.18
C LEU A 81 -6.12 -9.17 6.70
N HIS A 82 -4.89 -9.06 7.20
CA HIS A 82 -3.83 -10.03 6.88
C HIS A 82 -4.21 -11.47 7.24
N ALA A 83 -5.11 -11.72 8.21
CA ALA A 83 -5.56 -13.07 8.51
C ALA A 83 -6.28 -13.76 7.32
N PHE A 84 -6.82 -12.98 6.38
CA PHE A 84 -7.47 -13.48 5.16
C PHE A 84 -6.48 -13.81 4.04
N SER A 85 -5.21 -13.41 4.14
CA SER A 85 -4.21 -13.67 3.10
C SER A 85 -3.73 -15.12 3.02
N GLY A 86 -4.25 -16.00 3.88
CA GLY A 86 -3.83 -17.39 3.99
C GLY A 86 -2.46 -17.55 4.68
N PRO A 87 -1.71 -18.62 4.39
CA PRO A 87 -0.39 -18.87 4.97
C PRO A 87 0.57 -17.70 4.78
N LEU A 88 1.49 -17.51 5.74
CA LEU A 88 2.52 -16.47 5.60
C LEU A 88 3.38 -16.73 4.38
N GLY A 89 3.51 -15.72 3.53
CA GLY A 89 4.25 -15.79 2.29
C GLY A 89 3.83 -14.67 1.36
N ARG A 90 4.66 -14.41 0.34
CA ARG A 90 4.35 -13.41 -0.68
C ARG A 90 3.52 -13.96 -1.82
N SER A 91 3.59 -15.26 -2.07
CA SER A 91 2.95 -15.95 -3.20
C SER A 91 2.30 -17.24 -2.72
N GLY A 92 1.22 -17.64 -3.39
CA GLY A 92 0.46 -18.86 -3.11
C GLY A 92 -0.11 -19.00 -1.67
N PRO A 93 -1.13 -19.83 -1.43
CA PRO A 93 -1.98 -20.49 -2.42
C PRO A 93 -2.86 -19.48 -3.18
N ALA A 94 -3.17 -19.79 -4.45
CA ALA A 94 -3.92 -18.90 -5.34
C ALA A 94 -5.35 -18.59 -4.83
N GLN A 95 -5.97 -19.51 -4.09
CA GLN A 95 -7.31 -19.31 -3.51
C GLN A 95 -7.42 -18.10 -2.56
N PHE A 96 -6.30 -17.56 -2.06
CA PHE A 96 -6.27 -16.37 -1.21
C PHE A 96 -5.87 -15.09 -1.97
N GLU A 97 -5.61 -15.16 -3.28
CA GLU A 97 -5.04 -14.04 -4.02
C GLU A 97 -6.00 -12.86 -4.23
N HIS A 98 -7.31 -13.10 -4.24
CA HIS A 98 -8.30 -12.01 -4.23
C HIS A 98 -8.20 -11.21 -2.91
N TYR A 99 -8.11 -11.88 -1.76
CA TYR A 99 -7.86 -11.20 -0.47
C TYR A 99 -6.53 -10.46 -0.45
N ARG A 100 -5.47 -11.06 -1.00
CA ARG A 100 -4.15 -10.41 -1.09
C ARG A 100 -4.17 -9.16 -1.94
N TYR A 101 -4.85 -9.20 -3.08
CA TYR A 101 -5.11 -8.02 -3.90
C TYR A 101 -5.83 -6.95 -3.09
N PHE A 102 -6.92 -7.33 -2.41
CA PHE A 102 -7.73 -6.43 -1.60
C PHE A 102 -6.92 -5.79 -0.47
N ILE A 103 -6.13 -6.56 0.28
CA ILE A 103 -5.28 -6.05 1.38
C ILE A 103 -4.26 -5.04 0.86
N HIS A 104 -3.58 -5.36 -0.25
CA HIS A 104 -2.64 -4.47 -0.90
C HIS A 104 -3.33 -3.17 -1.35
N GLU A 105 -4.52 -3.29 -1.95
CA GLU A 105 -5.31 -2.15 -2.41
C GLU A 105 -5.79 -1.27 -1.25
N ILE A 106 -6.27 -1.86 -0.16
CA ILE A 106 -6.65 -1.14 1.07
C ILE A 106 -5.48 -0.33 1.63
N PHE A 107 -4.27 -0.91 1.64
CA PHE A 107 -3.08 -0.19 2.08
C PHE A 107 -2.70 0.95 1.13
N LEU A 108 -2.80 0.74 -0.20
CA LEU A 108 -2.61 1.81 -1.20
C LEU A 108 -3.58 2.98 -1.00
N TYR A 109 -4.87 2.72 -0.84
CA TYR A 109 -5.86 3.78 -0.59
C TYR A 109 -5.60 4.46 0.74
N THR A 110 -5.19 3.72 1.78
CA THR A 110 -4.78 4.33 3.06
C THR A 110 -3.72 5.40 2.85
N THR A 111 -2.67 5.05 2.10
CA THR A 111 -1.57 5.97 1.79
C THR A 111 -2.04 7.14 0.93
N ALA A 112 -2.80 6.90 -0.14
CA ALA A 112 -3.30 7.95 -1.02
C ALA A 112 -4.19 8.96 -0.28
N ILE A 113 -5.09 8.46 0.59
CA ILE A 113 -5.97 9.28 1.43
C ILE A 113 -5.13 10.17 2.36
N LEU A 114 -4.17 9.60 3.09
CA LEU A 114 -3.34 10.36 4.04
C LEU A 114 -2.45 11.39 3.35
N ILE A 115 -1.90 11.08 2.17
CA ILE A 115 -1.13 12.04 1.36
C ILE A 115 -2.04 13.19 0.92
N SER A 116 -3.24 12.90 0.41
CA SER A 116 -4.20 13.91 -0.06
C SER A 116 -4.65 14.87 1.06
N ARG A 117 -4.68 14.37 2.30
CA ARG A 117 -5.04 15.11 3.51
C ARG A 117 -3.84 15.76 4.20
N GLN A 118 -2.63 15.61 3.65
CA GLN A 118 -1.37 16.09 4.23
C GLN A 118 -1.11 15.55 5.65
N MET A 119 -1.67 14.39 5.99
CA MET A 119 -1.51 13.72 7.28
C MET A 119 -0.21 12.90 7.31
N TYR A 120 0.91 13.54 6.97
CA TYR A 120 2.22 12.90 6.79
C TYR A 120 2.77 12.31 8.08
N ASN A 121 2.48 12.93 9.22
CA ASN A 121 2.79 12.39 10.56
C ASN A 121 2.12 11.02 10.77
N LYS A 122 0.81 10.90 10.49
CA LYS A 122 0.06 9.66 10.64
C LYS A 122 0.53 8.58 9.67
N LEU A 123 0.79 8.95 8.42
CA LEU A 123 1.36 8.03 7.44
C LEU A 123 2.74 7.53 7.89
N ASN A 124 3.59 8.42 8.41
CA ASN A 124 4.91 8.05 8.94
C ASN A 124 4.79 7.06 10.11
N GLU A 125 3.84 7.29 11.04
CA GLU A 125 3.57 6.36 12.14
C GLU A 125 3.07 4.99 11.64
N ILE A 126 2.17 4.94 10.66
CA ILE A 126 1.67 3.71 10.01
C ILE A 126 2.82 2.94 9.31
N CYS A 127 3.69 3.65 8.58
CA CYS A 127 4.81 3.05 7.86
C CYS A 127 5.93 2.56 8.80
N LYS A 128 6.10 3.19 9.98
CA LYS A 128 7.07 2.76 11.00
C LYS A 128 6.53 1.68 11.94
N HIS A 129 5.22 1.44 11.92
CA HIS A 129 4.59 0.43 12.74
C HIS A 129 5.13 -0.98 12.42
N ARG A 130 5.41 -1.76 13.47
CA ARG A 130 5.63 -3.21 13.34
C ARG A 130 4.27 -3.89 13.45
N TYR A 131 3.86 -4.54 12.37
CA TYR A 131 2.61 -5.27 12.29
C TYR A 131 2.79 -6.67 12.83
N PHE A 132 1.85 -7.12 13.67
CA PHE A 132 1.86 -8.45 14.27
C PHE A 132 0.76 -9.30 13.64
N VAL A 133 1.15 -10.25 12.80
CA VAL A 133 0.23 -11.10 12.03
C VAL A 133 0.35 -12.54 12.46
N LYS A 134 -0.78 -13.24 12.49
CA LYS A 134 -0.81 -14.66 12.89
C LYS A 134 -0.35 -15.53 11.72
N ASN A 135 0.67 -16.33 11.96
CA ASN A 135 1.01 -17.42 11.08
C ASN A 135 0.06 -18.59 11.33
N ILE A 136 -0.89 -18.80 10.43
CA ILE A 136 -1.87 -19.87 10.56
C ILE A 136 -1.25 -21.27 10.51
N GLN A 137 -0.07 -21.44 9.87
CA GLN A 137 0.58 -22.74 9.73
C GLN A 137 1.26 -23.22 11.01
N TYR A 138 1.87 -22.29 11.76
CA TYR A 138 2.63 -22.61 12.98
C TYR A 138 1.98 -22.06 14.26
N TYR A 139 0.79 -21.45 14.15
CA TYR A 139 0.07 -20.80 15.26
C TYR A 139 0.92 -19.77 16.03
N GLU A 140 1.93 -19.20 15.38
CA GLU A 140 2.84 -18.20 15.95
C GLU A 140 2.42 -16.78 15.56
N LEU A 141 2.79 -15.82 16.40
CA LEU A 141 2.70 -14.40 16.07
C LEU A 141 4.01 -13.97 15.43
N VAL A 142 3.95 -13.42 14.22
CA VAL A 142 5.12 -12.94 13.48
C VAL A 142 5.00 -11.44 13.29
N ASP A 143 6.09 -10.72 13.56
CA ASP A 143 6.12 -9.27 13.38
C ASP A 143 6.85 -8.84 12.10
N GLY A 144 6.37 -7.77 11.47
CA GLY A 144 6.97 -7.25 10.24
C GLY A 144 6.72 -5.78 9.92
N SER A 145 7.36 -5.31 8.84
CA SER A 145 7.05 -4.00 8.25
C SER A 145 5.74 -4.08 7.46
N TYR A 146 5.26 -2.93 6.98
CA TYR A 146 4.13 -2.88 6.04
C TYR A 146 4.40 -3.58 4.69
N GLY A 147 5.65 -4.00 4.42
CA GLY A 147 5.96 -4.86 3.28
C GLY A 147 5.21 -6.19 3.29
N MET A 148 4.63 -6.58 4.44
CA MET A 148 3.74 -7.74 4.57
C MET A 148 2.44 -7.59 3.77
N PHE A 149 2.04 -6.38 3.42
CA PHE A 149 0.83 -6.12 2.62
C PHE A 149 1.09 -6.08 1.12
N TYR A 150 2.32 -6.40 0.69
CA TYR A 150 2.64 -6.63 -0.71
C TYR A 150 2.71 -8.14 -1.00
N PHE A 151 1.99 -8.55 -2.05
CA PHE A 151 1.87 -9.94 -2.48
C PHE A 151 2.15 -10.06 -3.97
N TYR A 152 2.82 -11.14 -4.37
CA TYR A 152 2.93 -11.57 -5.75
C TYR A 152 1.74 -12.47 -6.09
N LEU A 153 0.88 -12.01 -6.99
CA LEU A 153 -0.36 -12.69 -7.37
C LEU A 153 -0.14 -13.56 -8.60
N GLN A 154 0.25 -14.81 -8.38
CA GLN A 154 0.66 -15.72 -9.45
C GLN A 154 -0.48 -16.01 -10.44
N SER A 155 -1.73 -16.10 -9.95
CA SER A 155 -2.91 -16.31 -10.81
C SER A 155 -3.07 -15.20 -11.83
N LEU A 156 -2.74 -13.96 -11.48
CA LEU A 156 -2.86 -12.81 -12.38
C LEU A 156 -1.63 -12.66 -13.28
N VAL A 157 -0.43 -12.74 -12.69
CA VAL A 157 0.84 -12.45 -13.39
C VAL A 157 1.21 -13.56 -14.37
N GLU A 158 1.02 -14.82 -13.98
CA GLU A 158 1.41 -15.97 -14.79
C GLU A 158 0.19 -16.64 -15.42
N THR A 159 -0.76 -17.13 -14.62
CA THR A 159 -1.85 -17.98 -15.13
C THR A 159 -2.75 -17.23 -16.11
N ARG A 160 -3.38 -16.13 -15.68
CA ARG A 160 -4.29 -15.32 -16.50
C ARG A 160 -3.58 -14.70 -17.69
N ASN A 161 -2.44 -14.06 -17.44
CA ASN A 161 -1.66 -13.36 -18.46
C ASN A 161 -1.26 -14.30 -19.62
N ASN A 162 -0.86 -15.53 -19.30
CA ASN A 162 -0.51 -16.55 -20.29
C ASN A 162 -1.76 -17.16 -20.95
N ARG A 163 -2.75 -17.60 -20.16
CA ARG A 163 -3.96 -18.27 -20.67
C ARG A 163 -4.74 -17.38 -21.65
N LEU A 164 -4.85 -16.09 -21.34
CA LEU A 164 -5.51 -15.10 -22.19
C LEU A 164 -4.57 -14.38 -23.16
N SER A 165 -3.27 -14.73 -23.17
CA SER A 165 -2.25 -14.11 -24.04
C SER A 165 -2.23 -12.58 -23.97
N LEU A 166 -2.43 -12.01 -22.77
CA LEU A 166 -2.58 -10.56 -22.59
C LEU A 166 -1.28 -9.78 -22.84
N LYS A 167 -0.13 -10.45 -22.67
CA LYS A 167 1.23 -9.87 -22.82
C LYS A 167 1.42 -8.61 -21.97
N ARG A 168 0.86 -8.60 -20.76
CA ARG A 168 0.98 -7.49 -19.81
C ARG A 168 2.20 -7.64 -18.93
N VAL A 169 2.83 -6.51 -18.59
CA VAL A 169 3.91 -6.46 -17.59
C VAL A 169 3.37 -6.72 -16.19
N SER A 170 2.19 -6.17 -15.87
CA SER A 170 1.53 -6.38 -14.59
C SER A 170 0.01 -6.29 -14.73
N VAL A 171 -0.67 -7.43 -14.71
CA VAL A 171 -2.15 -7.50 -14.68
C VAL A 171 -2.71 -6.87 -13.40
N GLN A 172 -1.95 -6.94 -12.29
CA GLN A 172 -2.32 -6.27 -11.05
C GLN A 172 -2.34 -4.74 -11.19
N ALA A 173 -1.37 -4.17 -11.91
CA ALA A 173 -1.35 -2.73 -12.19
C ALA A 173 -2.51 -2.30 -13.09
N ASP A 174 -2.85 -3.12 -14.10
CA ASP A 174 -4.01 -2.91 -14.96
C ASP A 174 -5.30 -2.86 -14.12
N LEU A 175 -5.49 -3.83 -13.21
CA LEU A 175 -6.64 -3.86 -12.30
C LEU A 175 -6.71 -2.61 -11.41
N ILE A 176 -5.60 -2.21 -10.78
CA ILE A 176 -5.58 -0.99 -9.93
C ILE A 176 -6.00 0.23 -10.77
N LYS A 177 -5.48 0.34 -11.99
CA LYS A 177 -5.82 1.43 -12.90
C LYS A 177 -7.29 1.44 -13.28
N ASP A 178 -7.80 0.31 -13.75
CA ASP A 178 -9.18 0.20 -14.24
C ASP A 178 -10.18 0.44 -13.09
N LEU A 179 -9.91 -0.16 -11.92
CA LEU A 179 -10.79 -0.05 -10.75
C LEU A 179 -10.71 1.30 -10.04
N SER A 180 -9.63 2.08 -10.22
CA SER A 180 -9.50 3.42 -9.63
C SER A 180 -10.64 4.36 -10.01
N SER A 181 -11.21 4.17 -11.22
CA SER A 181 -12.33 4.94 -11.77
C SER A 181 -13.62 4.87 -10.93
N SER A 182 -13.75 3.82 -10.11
CA SER A 182 -14.89 3.60 -9.21
C SER A 182 -14.72 4.27 -7.83
N SER A 183 -13.60 4.96 -7.61
CA SER A 183 -13.29 5.72 -6.42
C SER A 183 -13.13 7.22 -6.75
N ARG A 184 -13.03 8.07 -5.72
CA ARG A 184 -12.69 9.49 -5.90
C ARG A 184 -11.19 9.77 -6.05
N TYR A 185 -10.33 8.76 -5.86
CA TYR A 185 -8.88 8.89 -5.97
C TYR A 185 -8.44 8.48 -7.36
N SER A 186 -7.67 9.34 -8.03
CA SER A 186 -7.22 9.08 -9.39
C SER A 186 -6.17 7.97 -9.44
N TRP A 187 -6.01 7.37 -10.62
CA TRP A 187 -4.86 6.52 -10.94
C TRP A 187 -3.53 7.14 -10.50
N ASP A 188 -3.31 8.43 -10.78
CA ASP A 188 -2.07 9.13 -10.43
C ASP A 188 -1.86 9.22 -8.91
N SER A 189 -2.95 9.34 -8.13
CA SER A 189 -2.88 9.35 -6.66
C SER A 189 -2.47 7.98 -6.11
N LEU A 190 -2.96 6.89 -6.72
CA LEU A 190 -2.59 5.53 -6.33
C LEU A 190 -1.17 5.18 -6.75
N MET A 191 -0.75 5.62 -7.94
CA MET A 191 0.63 5.51 -8.39
C MET A 191 1.57 6.29 -7.46
N GLU A 192 1.26 7.54 -7.13
CA GLU A 192 2.03 8.32 -6.15
C GLU A 192 2.16 7.60 -4.81
N ALA A 193 1.05 7.06 -4.27
CA ALA A 193 1.06 6.29 -3.03
C ALA A 193 1.97 5.06 -3.11
N ASP A 194 1.87 4.28 -4.18
CA ASP A 194 2.64 3.06 -4.41
C ASP A 194 4.15 3.31 -4.45
N PHE A 195 4.57 4.37 -5.15
CA PHE A 195 5.96 4.80 -5.19
C PHE A 195 6.45 5.40 -3.87
N VAL A 196 5.63 6.18 -3.18
CA VAL A 196 6.01 6.76 -1.88
C VAL A 196 6.32 5.64 -0.88
N LEU A 197 5.49 4.59 -0.84
CA LEU A 197 5.75 3.40 -0.03
C LEU A 197 7.09 2.73 -0.40
N TYR A 198 7.33 2.53 -1.69
CA TYR A 198 8.62 2.00 -2.16
C TYR A 198 9.80 2.85 -1.68
N TYR A 199 9.76 4.17 -1.90
CA TYR A 199 10.89 5.05 -1.56
C TYR A 199 11.12 5.21 -0.06
N ILE A 200 10.09 5.11 0.78
CA ILE A 200 10.27 5.07 2.24
C ILE A 200 11.16 3.88 2.65
N GLN A 201 10.95 2.71 2.06
CA GLN A 201 11.81 1.54 2.31
C GLN A 201 13.16 1.62 1.59
N ASP A 202 13.18 2.12 0.37
CA ASP A 202 14.39 2.26 -0.44
C ASP A 202 15.45 3.13 0.24
N ILE A 203 15.03 4.27 0.81
CA ILE A 203 15.93 5.16 1.58
C ILE A 203 16.55 4.42 2.77
N GLN A 204 15.76 3.63 3.50
CA GLN A 204 16.28 2.85 4.63
C GLN A 204 17.30 1.79 4.15
N ASN A 205 17.03 1.15 3.01
CA ASN A 205 17.93 0.18 2.40
C ASN A 205 19.25 0.83 1.94
N LEU A 206 19.19 2.01 1.33
CA LEU A 206 20.36 2.80 0.93
C LEU A 206 21.23 3.17 2.15
N GLU A 207 20.61 3.44 3.29
CA GLU A 207 21.31 3.67 4.57
C GLU A 207 21.84 2.38 5.22
N GLY A 208 21.71 1.22 4.56
CA GLY A 208 22.16 -0.06 5.09
C GLY A 208 21.31 -0.60 6.25
N LYS A 209 20.12 -0.03 6.50
CA LYS A 209 19.21 -0.53 7.53
C LYS A 209 18.61 -1.84 7.04
N LYS A 210 18.86 -2.92 7.78
CA LYS A 210 18.23 -4.20 7.50
C LYS A 210 16.74 -4.10 7.79
N GLN A 211 15.91 -4.37 6.79
CA GLN A 211 14.50 -4.64 7.01
C GLN A 211 14.40 -5.89 7.90
N GLY A 212 13.54 -5.86 8.91
CA GLY A 212 13.23 -7.04 9.71
C GLY A 212 12.52 -8.12 8.88
N ARG A 213 11.92 -9.11 9.54
CA ARG A 213 10.90 -9.95 8.89
C ARG A 213 9.79 -9.03 8.34
N GLY A 214 9.11 -9.43 7.28
CA GLY A 214 7.99 -8.66 6.70
C GLY A 214 8.19 -8.12 5.29
N GLY A 215 9.18 -8.60 4.54
CA GLY A 215 9.26 -8.34 3.11
C GLY A 215 9.52 -6.88 2.73
N TYR A 216 9.30 -6.58 1.46
CA TYR A 216 9.66 -5.36 0.75
C TYR A 216 8.45 -4.96 -0.09
N TRP A 217 8.08 -3.69 -0.06
CA TRP A 217 7.04 -3.11 -0.89
C TRP A 217 7.58 -2.91 -2.30
N TYR A 218 7.03 -3.62 -3.27
CA TYR A 218 7.36 -3.42 -4.68
C TYR A 218 6.22 -2.66 -5.37
N PRO A 219 6.50 -1.53 -6.06
CA PRO A 219 5.48 -0.70 -6.63
C PRO A 219 4.99 -1.34 -7.91
N VAL A 220 3.89 -2.08 -7.83
CA VAL A 220 3.30 -2.79 -8.97
C VAL A 220 2.92 -1.83 -10.10
N THR A 221 2.59 -0.58 -9.76
CA THR A 221 2.30 0.50 -10.73
C THR A 221 3.53 0.93 -11.55
N SER A 222 4.74 0.50 -11.15
CA SER A 222 5.96 0.78 -11.92
C SER A 222 5.96 0.21 -13.35
N ALA A 223 5.08 -0.76 -13.63
CA ALA A 223 4.82 -1.26 -14.98
C ALA A 223 4.43 -0.15 -15.98
N TYR A 224 3.90 0.98 -15.49
CA TYR A 224 3.47 2.12 -16.30
C TYR A 224 4.53 3.23 -16.47
N VAL A 225 5.69 3.12 -15.81
CA VAL A 225 6.78 4.11 -15.85
C VAL A 225 7.43 4.23 -17.22
N GLN A 226 7.43 3.18 -18.02
CA GLN A 226 8.06 3.23 -19.35
C GLN A 226 7.33 4.19 -20.32
N PHE A 227 6.10 4.58 -20.01
CA PHE A 227 5.26 5.41 -20.88
C PHE A 227 5.24 6.90 -20.48
N SER A 228 5.68 7.22 -19.26
CA SER A 228 5.72 8.58 -18.72
C SER A 228 6.89 8.65 -17.74
N TYR A 229 7.81 9.62 -17.84
CA TYR A 229 8.73 9.92 -16.74
C TYR A 229 7.86 10.20 -15.50
N PRO A 230 7.76 9.28 -14.52
CA PRO A 230 6.79 9.42 -13.47
C PRO A 230 7.21 10.62 -12.63
N THR A 231 6.41 11.68 -12.66
CA THR A 231 6.62 12.81 -11.77
C THR A 231 5.73 12.58 -10.57
N ILE A 232 6.34 12.17 -9.47
CA ILE A 232 5.64 12.06 -8.19
C ILE A 232 5.55 13.47 -7.63
N SER A 233 4.34 14.03 -7.65
CA SER A 233 4.10 15.42 -7.26
C SER A 233 4.60 15.70 -5.85
N LEU A 234 4.42 14.74 -4.92
CA LEU A 234 4.93 14.82 -3.55
C LEU A 234 6.46 15.05 -3.49
N LEU A 235 7.22 14.35 -4.34
CA LEU A 235 8.68 14.47 -4.39
C LEU A 235 9.13 15.71 -5.16
N GLN A 236 8.47 16.05 -6.27
CA GLN A 236 8.81 17.23 -7.07
C GLN A 236 8.63 18.54 -6.29
N ARG A 237 7.71 18.56 -5.33
CA ARG A 237 7.48 19.71 -4.43
C ARG A 237 8.57 19.92 -3.37
N LEU A 238 9.54 19.00 -3.24
CA LEU A 238 10.71 19.19 -2.36
C LEU A 238 11.59 20.39 -2.75
N LYS A 239 11.34 21.01 -3.91
CA LYS A 239 11.90 22.33 -4.26
C LYS A 239 11.55 23.41 -3.23
N SER A 240 10.38 23.33 -2.61
CA SER A 240 9.95 24.28 -1.58
C SER A 240 10.47 23.85 -0.20
N LYS A 241 11.03 24.81 0.55
CA LYS A 241 11.51 24.60 1.91
C LYS A 241 10.39 24.23 2.87
N ALA A 242 9.26 24.93 2.80
CA ALA A 242 8.09 24.63 3.63
C ALA A 242 7.62 23.18 3.41
N HIS A 243 7.44 22.79 2.15
CA HIS A 243 7.03 21.43 1.80
C HIS A 243 8.07 20.38 2.22
N PHE A 244 9.37 20.67 2.03
CA PHE A 244 10.45 19.81 2.50
C PHE A 244 10.35 19.57 4.02
N ASP A 245 10.15 20.64 4.79
CA ASP A 245 10.03 20.56 6.24
C ASP A 245 8.80 19.74 6.68
N ASP A 246 7.70 19.81 5.94
CA ASP A 246 6.47 19.05 6.22
C ASP A 246 6.67 17.53 5.99
N ILE A 247 7.37 17.14 4.91
CA ILE A 247 7.41 15.72 4.48
C ILE A 247 8.73 15.00 4.80
N LYS A 248 9.82 15.69 5.16
CA LYS A 248 11.13 15.04 5.43
C LYS A 248 11.05 13.92 6.44
N SER A 249 10.18 14.05 7.45
CA SER A 249 10.02 13.06 8.51
C SER A 249 9.43 11.73 8.03
N LEU A 250 8.58 11.77 6.99
CA LEU A 250 7.99 10.59 6.34
C LEU A 250 9.07 9.69 5.73
N PHE A 251 10.06 10.32 5.10
CA PHE A 251 11.21 9.64 4.48
C PHE A 251 12.37 9.42 5.44
N SER A 252 12.20 9.74 6.74
CA SER A 252 13.26 9.69 7.75
C SER A 252 14.50 10.54 7.39
N ILE A 253 14.29 11.62 6.64
CA ILE A 253 15.28 12.63 6.28
C ILE A 253 15.36 13.69 7.38
N LYS A 254 16.57 14.18 7.67
CA LYS A 254 16.83 15.14 8.75
C LYS A 254 16.87 16.57 8.22
N ASP A 255 17.66 16.74 7.17
CA ASP A 255 18.01 18.01 6.53
C ASP A 255 18.34 17.78 5.05
N VAL A 256 18.64 18.86 4.33
CA VAL A 256 18.90 18.84 2.89
C VAL A 256 20.18 18.06 2.60
N GLU A 257 21.20 18.23 3.44
CA GLU A 257 22.49 17.54 3.34
C GLU A 257 22.32 16.02 3.46
N HIS A 258 21.46 15.57 4.38
CA HIS A 258 21.11 14.15 4.50
C HIS A 258 20.45 13.65 3.21
N LEU A 259 19.48 14.38 2.64
CA LEU A 259 18.84 13.99 1.38
C LEU A 259 19.83 13.93 0.21
N GLN A 260 20.74 14.89 0.11
CA GLN A 260 21.80 14.90 -0.92
C GLN A 260 22.71 13.68 -0.82
N ARG A 261 23.05 13.24 0.40
CA ARG A 261 23.80 11.99 0.60
C ARG A 261 23.01 10.77 0.12
N ILE A 262 21.71 10.70 0.44
CA ILE A 262 20.84 9.62 -0.04
C ILE A 262 20.74 9.61 -1.57
N MET A 263 20.70 10.78 -2.21
CA MET A 263 20.72 10.90 -3.67
C MET A 263 22.00 10.31 -4.27
N GLN A 264 23.16 10.57 -3.68
CA GLN A 264 24.43 10.00 -4.13
C GLN A 264 24.42 8.48 -4.02
N LEU A 265 23.99 7.93 -2.87
CA LEU A 265 23.85 6.48 -2.69
C LEU A 265 22.89 5.85 -3.71
N SER A 266 21.78 6.53 -4.02
CA SER A 266 20.81 6.09 -5.02
C SER A 266 21.37 6.08 -6.45
N LEU A 267 22.28 7.01 -6.77
CA LEU A 267 22.98 7.02 -8.06
C LEU A 267 24.01 5.89 -8.16
N GLU A 268 24.75 5.63 -7.07
CA GLU A 268 25.74 4.55 -7.00
C GLU A 268 25.11 3.16 -7.12
N GLN A 269 23.93 2.95 -6.49
CA GLN A 269 23.19 1.70 -6.61
C GLN A 269 22.58 1.51 -8.01
N GLY A 270 22.23 2.59 -8.70
CA GLY A 270 21.59 2.57 -10.01
C GLY A 270 20.10 2.19 -9.95
N ARG A 271 19.54 1.76 -11.09
CA ARG A 271 18.15 1.29 -11.15
C ARG A 271 18.03 -0.13 -10.61
N VAL A 272 17.12 -0.34 -9.68
CA VAL A 272 16.74 -1.66 -9.19
C VAL A 272 15.36 -2.01 -9.76
N SER A 273 15.21 -3.24 -10.26
CA SER A 273 13.90 -3.89 -10.52
C SER A 273 12.88 -3.11 -11.37
N GLY A 274 13.32 -2.37 -12.39
CA GLY A 274 12.41 -1.63 -13.29
C GLY A 274 11.80 -0.37 -12.67
N VAL A 275 12.16 -0.05 -11.42
CA VAL A 275 11.75 1.15 -10.71
C VAL A 275 12.82 2.24 -10.93
N PRO A 276 12.46 3.50 -11.24
CA PRO A 276 13.42 4.59 -11.28
C PRO A 276 14.14 4.74 -9.94
N SER A 277 15.45 4.99 -9.96
CA SER A 277 16.15 5.28 -8.71
C SER A 277 15.64 6.59 -8.10
N LEU A 278 15.63 6.69 -6.78
CA LEU A 278 15.15 7.87 -6.06
C LEU A 278 15.79 9.17 -6.58
N ALA A 279 17.09 9.14 -6.89
CA ALA A 279 17.79 10.31 -7.43
C ALA A 279 17.17 10.86 -8.72
N HIS A 280 16.61 10.00 -9.59
CA HIS A 280 15.94 10.43 -10.82
C HIS A 280 14.52 10.97 -10.58
N MET A 281 13.96 10.73 -9.40
CA MET A 281 12.60 11.15 -9.02
C MET A 281 12.57 12.45 -8.23
N LEU A 282 13.73 12.87 -7.72
CA LEU A 282 13.89 14.09 -6.95
C LEU A 282 14.13 15.28 -7.88
N PRO A 283 13.70 16.49 -7.47
CA PRO A 283 14.01 17.70 -8.22
C PRO A 283 15.51 18.05 -8.14
N ASN A 284 16.03 18.75 -9.16
CA ASN A 284 17.41 19.22 -9.20
C ASN A 284 17.74 20.23 -8.07
N GLU A 285 16.75 20.97 -7.62
CA GLU A 285 16.84 21.96 -6.54
C GLU A 285 16.01 21.48 -5.35
N ILE A 286 16.56 21.53 -4.13
CA ILE A 286 15.89 21.05 -2.92
C ILE A 286 15.84 22.20 -1.90
N ALA A 287 14.65 22.45 -1.36
CA ALA A 287 14.38 23.43 -0.31
C ALA A 287 14.92 24.85 -0.62
N VAL A 288 14.80 25.27 -1.88
CA VAL A 288 15.27 26.58 -2.37
C VAL A 288 14.19 27.66 -2.23
N TYR A 289 12.93 27.33 -2.48
CA TYR A 289 11.81 28.28 -2.54
C TYR A 289 10.95 28.31 -1.26
#